data_AF-A0A285NHK8-F1
#
_entry.id   AF-A0A285NHK8-F1
#
_cell.length_a   1.000
_cell.length_b   1.000
_cell.length_c   1.000
_cell.angle_alpha   90.00
_cell.angle_beta   90.00
_cell.angle_gamma   90.00
#
_symmetry.space_group_name_H-M   'P 1'
#
loop_
_entity.id
_entity.type
_entity.pdbx_description
1 polymer ?
#
loop_
_entity_poly.entity_id
_entity_poly.type
_entity_poly.pdbx_seq_one_letter_code
_entity_poly.pdbx_strand_id
1 'polypeptide(L)'
;MAKIIGIIVVFASVLGGYVLSHGQIAALIQPFEVLIIGGACLGAFIQANPGYMTMHVFKKSLKMFGSRFTHAFYIEVLSLIYEILNKSRREGMMAIEADIEDAASSPIFAKYPGVLKDARMTAFICDYLRIMSSGNMAPHELEGLFDMELLSMKEELEHPSHAVQGIADGLPGFGIVAAVLGIVVTMASLGDGDKAAIGGHVGAALVGTFLGILAAYGFFGPLSQCLGHDAKEEMNTYEAIKASLVASASGMPPTLAVEFGRKVLYPAHRPSFTELEEAVRGR
;
A
#
# COMPACT_ATOMS: atom_id res chain seq x y z
N MET A 1 12.33 5.06 -6.48
CA MET A 1 13.35 6.14 -6.44
C MET A 1 12.79 7.49 -5.97
N ALA A 2 11.70 8.02 -6.56
CA ALA A 2 11.15 9.33 -6.16
C ALA A 2 10.86 9.47 -4.65
N LYS A 3 10.34 8.43 -4.00
CA LYS A 3 10.08 8.40 -2.54
C LYS A 3 11.34 8.65 -1.70
N ILE A 4 12.46 8.03 -2.06
CA ILE A 4 13.75 8.18 -1.38
C ILE A 4 14.30 9.59 -1.61
N ILE A 5 14.20 10.10 -2.83
CA ILE A 5 14.61 11.47 -3.17
C ILE A 5 13.81 12.48 -2.36
N GLY A 6 12.49 12.30 -2.24
CA GLY A 6 11.63 13.16 -1.43
C GLY A 6 12.07 13.21 0.04
N ILE A 7 12.35 12.05 0.64
CA ILE A 7 12.87 11.97 2.02
C ILE A 7 14.19 12.74 2.14
N ILE A 8 15.13 12.52 1.21
CA ILE A 8 16.42 13.22 1.20
C ILE A 8 16.21 14.74 1.09
N VAL A 9 15.32 15.20 0.21
CA VAL A 9 15.03 16.63 0.02
C VAL A 9 14.47 17.25 1.30
N VAL A 10 13.55 16.57 1.99
CA VAL A 10 13.01 17.03 3.29
C VAL A 10 14.13 17.17 4.32
N PHE A 11 14.92 16.11 4.55
CA PHE A 11 15.99 16.15 5.54
C PHE A 11 17.10 17.13 5.18
N ALA A 12 17.51 17.20 3.90
CA ALA A 12 18.53 18.13 3.44
C ALA A 12 18.09 19.59 3.57
N SER A 13 16.82 19.90 3.26
CA SER A 13 16.31 21.27 3.38
C SER A 13 16.21 21.70 4.84
N VAL A 14 15.69 20.83 5.71
CA VAL A 14 15.49 21.14 7.13
C VAL A 14 16.84 21.19 7.87
N LEU A 15 17.65 20.14 7.77
CA LEU A 15 18.94 20.07 8.47
C LEU A 15 19.97 21.00 7.82
N GLY A 16 20.01 21.08 6.49
CA GLY A 16 20.90 21.99 5.78
C GLY A 16 20.58 23.45 6.09
N GLY A 17 19.30 23.83 6.07
CA GLY A 17 18.86 25.16 6.49
C GLY A 17 19.22 25.49 7.94
N TYR A 18 19.08 24.52 8.85
CA TYR A 18 19.46 24.68 10.26
C TYR A 18 20.97 24.86 10.46
N VAL A 19 21.81 24.12 9.73
CA VAL A 19 23.27 24.29 9.81
C VAL A 19 23.71 25.63 9.20
N LEU A 20 23.13 26.02 8.07
CA LEU A 20 23.40 27.31 7.43
C LEU A 20 22.96 28.50 8.28
N SER A 21 21.96 28.32 9.16
CA SER A 21 21.58 29.32 10.16
C SER A 21 22.42 29.26 11.45
N HIS A 22 23.56 28.56 11.43
CA HIS A 22 24.51 28.40 12.53
C HIS A 22 24.00 27.48 13.67
N GLY A 23 23.00 26.64 13.40
CA GLY A 23 22.49 25.64 14.32
C GLY A 23 23.44 24.46 14.52
N GLN A 24 23.43 23.89 15.74
CA GLN A 24 24.23 22.71 16.08
C GLN A 24 23.36 21.45 16.05
N ILE A 25 23.61 20.52 15.11
CA ILE A 25 22.79 19.30 14.94
C ILE A 25 22.67 18.51 16.25
N ALA A 26 23.73 18.47 17.06
CA ALA A 26 23.72 17.78 18.35
C ALA A 26 22.59 18.28 19.29
N ALA A 27 22.17 19.53 19.17
CA ALA A 27 21.08 20.09 19.98
C ALA A 27 19.70 19.49 19.62
N LEU A 28 19.52 19.02 18.39
CA LEU A 28 18.28 18.38 17.92
C LEU A 28 18.16 16.92 18.37
N ILE A 29 19.26 16.31 18.83
CA ILE A 29 19.28 14.92 19.26
C ILE A 29 18.88 14.87 20.74
N GLN A 30 17.58 14.74 20.98
CA GLN A 30 16.99 14.63 22.31
C GLN A 30 16.37 13.24 22.49
N PRO A 31 17.08 12.25 23.07
CA PRO A 31 16.60 10.87 23.16
C PRO A 31 15.29 10.73 23.95
N PHE A 32 15.11 11.51 25.01
CA PHE A 32 13.89 11.46 25.83
C PHE A 32 12.67 12.00 25.09
N GLU A 33 12.83 13.05 24.28
CA GLU A 33 11.76 13.57 23.42
C GLU A 33 11.33 12.52 22.40
N VAL A 34 12.30 11.85 21.76
CA VAL A 34 12.01 10.75 20.81
C VAL A 34 11.29 9.59 21.49
N LEU A 35 11.67 9.26 22.73
CA LEU A 35 11.00 8.21 23.51
C LEU A 35 9.55 8.60 23.85
N ILE A 36 9.30 9.83 24.30
CA ILE A 36 7.96 10.31 24.65
C ILE A 36 7.08 10.31 23.39
N ILE A 37 7.55 10.94 22.32
CA ILE A 37 6.77 11.10 21.09
C ILE A 37 6.57 9.75 20.40
N GLY A 38 7.65 9.01 20.16
CA GLY A 38 7.62 7.73 19.46
C GLY A 38 6.95 6.63 20.29
N GLY A 39 7.22 6.58 21.60
CA GLY A 39 6.62 5.62 22.52
C GLY A 39 5.12 5.85 22.70
N ALA A 40 4.69 7.10 22.92
CA ALA A 40 3.27 7.42 23.02
C ALA A 40 2.53 7.19 21.70
N CYS A 41 3.16 7.54 20.57
CA CYS A 41 2.61 7.27 19.24
C CYS A 41 2.47 5.76 18.97
N LEU A 42 3.49 4.96 19.30
CA LEU A 42 3.41 3.50 19.17
C LEU A 42 2.33 2.91 20.08
N GLY A 43 2.22 3.39 21.33
CA GLY A 43 1.16 2.98 22.24
C GLY A 43 -0.23 3.30 21.72
N ALA A 44 -0.44 4.51 21.20
CA ALA A 44 -1.69 4.92 20.58
C ALA A 44 -2.00 4.11 19.31
N PHE A 45 -0.99 3.79 18.50
CA PHE A 45 -1.14 2.93 17.33
C PHE A 45 -1.59 1.51 17.69
N ILE A 46 -0.99 0.92 18.73
CA ILE A 46 -1.39 -0.41 19.22
C ILE A 46 -2.79 -0.37 19.82
N GLN A 47 -3.17 0.73 20.49
CA GLN A 47 -4.52 0.89 21.04
C GLN A 47 -5.59 1.03 19.95
N ALA A 48 -5.25 1.65 18.82
CA ALA A 48 -6.19 1.91 17.74
C ALA A 48 -6.40 0.73 16.76
N ASN A 49 -5.47 -0.24 16.70
CA ASN A 49 -5.45 -1.27 15.66
C ASN A 49 -5.46 -2.70 16.25
N PRO A 50 -6.21 -3.65 15.66
CA PRO A 50 -6.10 -5.07 15.99
C PRO A 50 -4.68 -5.62 15.78
N GLY A 51 -4.24 -6.55 16.62
CA GLY A 51 -2.85 -7.04 16.63
C GLY A 51 -2.35 -7.63 15.30
N TYR A 52 -3.18 -8.37 14.56
CA TYR A 52 -2.81 -8.88 13.23
C TYR A 52 -2.58 -7.75 12.23
N MET A 53 -3.33 -6.66 12.38
CA MET A 53 -3.28 -5.51 11.49
C MET A 53 -2.03 -4.66 11.73
N THR A 54 -1.67 -4.46 13.00
CA THR A 54 -0.41 -3.79 13.39
C THR A 54 0.80 -4.39 12.68
N MET A 55 0.91 -5.72 12.62
CA MET A 55 2.02 -6.37 11.90
C MET A 55 1.90 -6.25 10.39
N HIS A 56 0.69 -6.25 9.85
CA HIS A 56 0.46 -6.06 8.43
C HIS A 56 0.91 -4.66 7.98
N VAL A 57 0.50 -3.61 8.71
CA VAL A 57 0.94 -2.22 8.46
C VAL A 57 2.46 -2.13 8.49
N PHE A 58 3.10 -2.67 9.53
CA PHE A 58 4.57 -2.62 9.64
C PHE A 58 5.27 -3.29 8.45
N LYS A 59 4.84 -4.49 8.04
CA LYS A 59 5.38 -5.19 6.86
C LYS A 59 5.16 -4.40 5.57
N LYS A 60 3.97 -3.82 5.38
CA LYS A 60 3.62 -3.06 4.17
C LYS A 60 4.42 -1.75 4.10
N SER A 61 4.57 -1.06 5.23
CA SER A 61 5.41 0.13 5.36
C SER A 61 6.88 -0.15 5.03
N LEU A 62 7.46 -1.29 5.42
CA LEU A 62 8.84 -1.62 5.04
C LEU A 62 9.01 -1.87 3.53
N LYS A 63 7.98 -2.38 2.86
CA LYS A 63 7.99 -2.64 1.42
C LYS A 63 7.64 -1.42 0.57
N MET A 64 7.31 -0.27 1.17
CA MET A 64 6.82 0.92 0.45
C MET A 64 7.81 1.52 -0.56
N PHE A 65 9.10 1.18 -0.47
CA PHE A 65 10.12 1.64 -1.43
C PHE A 65 10.10 0.91 -2.78
N GLY A 66 9.41 -0.24 -2.87
CA GLY A 66 9.14 -0.95 -4.11
C GLY A 66 7.69 -0.77 -4.54
N SER A 67 7.43 -0.96 -5.84
CA SER A 67 6.08 -1.25 -6.35
C SER A 67 6.16 -2.55 -7.13
N ARG A 68 5.23 -3.46 -6.85
CA ARG A 68 5.04 -4.66 -7.67
C ARG A 68 4.21 -4.39 -8.93
N PHE A 69 3.40 -3.34 -8.89
CA PHE A 69 2.50 -2.90 -9.97
C PHE A 69 3.31 -2.18 -11.04
N THR A 70 3.94 -2.98 -11.88
CA THR A 70 4.71 -2.54 -13.04
C THR A 70 3.92 -2.81 -14.31
N HIS A 71 4.24 -2.10 -15.39
CA HIS A 71 3.63 -2.34 -16.70
C HIS A 71 3.69 -3.83 -17.11
N ALA A 72 4.82 -4.49 -16.86
CA ALA A 72 5.01 -5.91 -17.12
C ALA A 72 4.05 -6.79 -16.30
N PHE A 73 3.81 -6.46 -15.03
CA PHE A 73 2.88 -7.20 -14.17
C PHE A 73 1.43 -7.10 -14.67
N TYR A 74 0.99 -5.93 -15.15
CA TYR A 74 -0.35 -5.80 -15.73
C TYR A 74 -0.52 -6.64 -17.00
N ILE A 75 0.49 -6.66 -17.89
CA ILE A 75 0.51 -7.55 -19.05
C ILE A 75 0.45 -9.02 -18.61
N GLU A 76 1.21 -9.38 -17.58
CA GLU A 76 1.26 -10.73 -17.02
C GLU A 76 -0.11 -11.21 -16.53
N VAL A 77 -0.82 -10.38 -15.76
CA VAL A 77 -2.18 -10.65 -15.27
C VAL A 77 -3.16 -10.83 -16.43
N LEU A 78 -3.19 -9.88 -17.37
CA LEU A 78 -4.11 -9.93 -18.51
C LEU A 78 -3.84 -11.13 -19.43
N SER A 79 -2.57 -11.50 -19.62
CA SER A 79 -2.16 -12.64 -20.43
C SER A 79 -2.53 -13.98 -19.77
N LEU A 80 -2.38 -14.10 -18.44
CA LEU A 80 -2.85 -15.26 -17.69
C LEU A 80 -4.36 -15.46 -17.86
N ILE A 81 -5.15 -14.39 -17.70
CA ILE A 81 -6.60 -14.44 -17.87
C ILE A 81 -6.94 -14.86 -19.30
N TYR A 82 -6.29 -14.26 -20.30
CA TYR A 82 -6.50 -14.66 -21.70
C TYR A 82 -6.26 -16.15 -21.91
N GLU A 83 -5.13 -16.68 -21.43
CA GLU A 83 -4.72 -18.05 -21.69
C GLU A 83 -5.70 -19.07 -21.08
N ILE A 84 -6.15 -18.81 -19.85
CA ILE A 84 -7.17 -19.62 -19.18
C ILE A 84 -8.51 -19.54 -19.94
N LEU A 85 -8.98 -18.33 -20.28
CA LEU A 85 -10.24 -18.14 -21.00
C LEU A 85 -10.20 -18.77 -22.40
N ASN A 86 -9.05 -18.70 -23.07
CA ASN A 86 -8.84 -19.30 -24.39
C ASN A 86 -8.87 -20.83 -24.31
N LYS A 87 -8.22 -21.42 -23.30
CA LYS A 87 -8.31 -22.87 -23.04
C LYS A 87 -9.75 -23.29 -22.75
N SER A 88 -10.43 -22.59 -21.84
CA SER A 88 -11.84 -22.83 -21.51
C SER A 88 -12.75 -22.75 -22.75
N ARG A 89 -12.53 -21.77 -23.63
CA ARG A 89 -13.34 -21.61 -24.86
C ARG A 89 -13.09 -22.71 -25.89
N ARG A 90 -11.86 -23.22 -26.00
CA ARG A 90 -11.45 -24.23 -26.99
C ARG A 90 -11.76 -25.66 -26.54
N GLU A 91 -11.49 -25.96 -25.28
CA GLU A 91 -11.52 -27.33 -24.73
C GLU A 91 -12.71 -27.54 -23.78
N GLY A 92 -13.46 -26.49 -23.47
CA GLY A 92 -14.57 -26.51 -22.52
C GLY A 92 -14.14 -26.12 -21.11
N MET A 93 -15.11 -25.72 -20.30
CA MET A 93 -14.86 -25.19 -18.95
C MET A 93 -14.25 -26.24 -17.99
N MET A 94 -14.57 -27.52 -18.18
CA MET A 94 -13.96 -28.61 -17.41
C MET A 94 -12.44 -28.74 -17.66
N ALA A 95 -11.93 -28.27 -18.80
CA ALA A 95 -10.50 -28.39 -19.13
C ALA A 95 -9.61 -27.51 -18.26
N ILE A 96 -10.18 -26.50 -17.59
CA ILE A 96 -9.44 -25.59 -16.70
C ILE A 96 -9.56 -25.98 -15.22
N GLU A 97 -10.37 -26.99 -14.86
CA GLU A 97 -10.57 -27.40 -13.45
C GLU A 97 -9.26 -27.84 -12.79
N ALA A 98 -8.47 -28.66 -13.47
CA ALA A 98 -7.17 -29.10 -12.97
C ALA A 98 -6.19 -27.93 -12.77
N ASP A 99 -6.29 -26.88 -13.59
CA ASP A 99 -5.43 -25.70 -13.48
C ASP A 99 -5.83 -24.77 -12.32
N ILE A 100 -7.12 -24.67 -12.00
CA ILE A 100 -7.65 -23.79 -10.95
C ILE A 100 -7.75 -24.47 -9.57
N GLU A 101 -7.78 -25.81 -9.52
CA GLU A 101 -7.69 -26.56 -8.26
C GLU A 101 -6.28 -26.51 -7.67
N ASP A 102 -5.25 -26.65 -8.51
CA ASP A 102 -3.85 -26.52 -8.10
C ASP A 102 -3.08 -25.60 -9.05
N ALA A 103 -3.23 -24.28 -8.80
CA ALA A 103 -2.51 -23.25 -9.54
C ALA A 103 -0.98 -23.35 -9.40
N ALA A 104 -0.45 -23.99 -8.35
CA ALA A 104 0.99 -24.12 -8.15
C ALA A 104 1.60 -25.19 -9.06
N SER A 105 0.85 -26.25 -9.40
CA SER A 105 1.29 -27.27 -10.35
C SER A 105 0.80 -27.04 -11.78
N SER A 106 -0.10 -26.08 -11.99
CA SER A 106 -0.61 -25.75 -13.33
C SER A 106 0.50 -25.25 -14.28
N PRO A 107 0.62 -25.85 -15.49
CA PRO A 107 1.51 -25.37 -16.53
C PRO A 107 1.19 -23.95 -17.02
N ILE A 108 -0.05 -23.50 -16.87
CA ILE A 108 -0.47 -22.15 -17.28
C ILE A 108 0.07 -21.14 -16.26
N PHE A 109 -0.26 -21.31 -14.98
CA PHE A 109 0.18 -20.40 -13.92
C PHE A 109 1.71 -20.37 -13.76
N ALA A 110 2.41 -21.47 -14.06
CA ALA A 110 3.88 -21.51 -14.08
C ALA A 110 4.52 -20.51 -15.06
N LYS A 111 3.80 -20.10 -16.13
CA LYS A 111 4.25 -19.06 -17.09
C LYS A 111 4.14 -17.63 -16.53
N TYR A 112 3.44 -17.46 -15.41
CA TYR A 112 3.09 -16.17 -14.81
C TYR A 112 3.48 -16.13 -13.31
N PRO A 113 4.80 -16.18 -13.00
CA PRO A 113 5.31 -16.27 -11.63
C PRO A 113 5.02 -15.02 -10.78
N GLY A 114 4.78 -13.85 -11.38
CA GLY A 114 4.39 -12.64 -10.68
C GLY A 114 3.01 -12.79 -10.03
N VAL A 115 2.05 -13.37 -10.77
CA VAL A 115 0.72 -13.69 -10.25
C VAL A 115 0.78 -14.82 -9.23
N LEU A 116 1.52 -15.90 -9.54
CA LEU A 116 1.60 -17.08 -8.67
C LEU A 116 2.22 -16.77 -7.28
N LYS A 117 3.13 -15.81 -7.19
CA LYS A 117 3.68 -15.34 -5.91
C LYS A 117 2.66 -14.61 -5.05
N ASP A 118 1.60 -14.07 -5.66
CA ASP A 118 0.47 -13.47 -4.96
C ASP A 118 -0.62 -14.52 -4.73
N ALA A 119 -0.58 -15.11 -3.54
CA ALA A 119 -1.58 -16.10 -3.13
C ALA A 119 -3.01 -15.53 -3.10
N ARG A 120 -3.18 -14.24 -2.75
CA ARG A 120 -4.51 -13.61 -2.68
C ARG A 120 -5.09 -13.44 -4.08
N MET A 121 -4.30 -12.89 -5.01
CA MET A 121 -4.75 -12.68 -6.39
C MET A 121 -4.94 -14.01 -7.13
N THR A 122 -4.06 -14.99 -6.90
CA THR A 122 -4.22 -16.33 -7.48
C THR A 122 -5.50 -17.00 -6.96
N ALA A 123 -5.76 -16.95 -5.65
CA ALA A 123 -6.99 -17.48 -5.07
C ALA A 123 -8.23 -16.79 -5.65
N PHE A 124 -8.22 -15.46 -5.72
CA PHE A 124 -9.31 -14.68 -6.31
C PHE A 124 -9.63 -15.12 -7.75
N ILE A 125 -8.61 -15.21 -8.62
CA ILE A 125 -8.80 -15.66 -10.00
C ILE A 125 -9.37 -17.09 -10.04
N CYS A 126 -8.80 -18.01 -9.26
CA CYS A 126 -9.22 -19.41 -9.25
C CYS A 126 -10.65 -19.59 -8.71
N ASP A 127 -11.00 -18.90 -7.63
CA ASP A 127 -12.32 -19.01 -6.99
C ASP A 127 -13.43 -18.57 -7.94
N TYR A 128 -13.26 -17.44 -8.64
CA TYR A 128 -14.24 -16.98 -9.62
C TYR A 128 -14.32 -17.87 -10.86
N LEU A 129 -13.18 -18.41 -11.34
CA LEU A 129 -13.20 -19.40 -12.41
C LEU A 129 -13.90 -20.69 -12.00
N ARG A 130 -13.77 -21.13 -10.74
CA ARG A 130 -14.53 -22.28 -10.21
C ARG A 130 -16.03 -22.00 -10.17
N ILE A 131 -16.44 -20.79 -9.76
CA ILE A 131 -17.85 -20.38 -9.80
C ILE A 131 -18.37 -20.38 -11.24
N MET A 132 -17.58 -19.90 -12.20
CA MET A 132 -17.91 -19.95 -13.63
C MET A 132 -17.96 -21.38 -14.20
N SER A 133 -17.21 -22.33 -13.64
CA SER A 133 -17.25 -23.75 -14.04
C SER A 133 -18.45 -24.50 -13.45
N SER A 134 -18.73 -24.27 -12.18
CA SER A 134 -19.72 -25.02 -11.41
C SER A 134 -21.14 -24.47 -11.54
N GLY A 135 -21.31 -23.18 -11.86
CA GLY A 135 -22.57 -22.47 -11.77
C GLY A 135 -23.18 -22.06 -13.11
N ASN A 136 -24.51 -22.10 -13.18
CA ASN A 136 -25.28 -21.54 -14.30
C ASN A 136 -25.74 -20.10 -13.98
N MET A 137 -24.81 -19.29 -13.47
CA MET A 137 -25.09 -17.96 -12.91
C MET A 137 -25.14 -16.90 -14.01
N ALA A 138 -26.08 -15.97 -13.92
CA ALA A 138 -26.18 -14.92 -14.94
C ALA A 138 -25.02 -13.91 -14.79
N PRO A 139 -24.52 -13.29 -15.88
CA PRO A 139 -23.37 -12.38 -15.80
C PRO A 139 -23.53 -11.21 -14.81
N HIS A 140 -24.75 -10.69 -14.65
CA HIS A 140 -25.05 -9.60 -13.72
C HIS A 140 -25.00 -10.03 -12.25
N GLU A 141 -25.35 -11.30 -11.95
CA GLU A 141 -25.20 -11.86 -10.61
C GLU A 141 -23.71 -12.04 -10.27
N LEU A 142 -22.90 -12.47 -11.27
CA LEU A 142 -21.45 -12.62 -11.12
C LEU A 142 -20.78 -11.28 -10.87
N GLU A 143 -21.15 -10.26 -11.63
CA GLU A 143 -20.71 -8.89 -11.40
C GLU A 143 -21.10 -8.39 -10.00
N GLY A 144 -22.33 -8.65 -9.55
CA GLY A 144 -22.78 -8.30 -8.21
C GLY A 144 -21.97 -8.97 -7.10
N LEU A 145 -21.59 -10.24 -7.28
CA LEU A 145 -20.71 -10.95 -6.35
C LEU A 145 -19.31 -10.34 -6.32
N PHE A 146 -18.73 -10.04 -7.49
CA PHE A 146 -17.47 -9.32 -7.58
C PHE A 146 -17.53 -7.98 -6.85
N ASP A 147 -18.59 -7.19 -7.04
CA ASP A 147 -18.71 -5.87 -6.42
C ASP A 147 -18.76 -5.97 -4.88
N MET A 148 -19.47 -6.95 -4.33
CA MET A 148 -19.49 -7.15 -2.88
C MET A 148 -18.11 -7.50 -2.32
N GLU A 149 -17.37 -8.39 -2.98
CA GLU A 149 -16.02 -8.76 -2.54
C GLU A 149 -15.05 -7.59 -2.70
N LEU A 150 -15.03 -6.92 -3.86
CA LEU A 150 -14.17 -5.75 -4.13
C LEU A 150 -14.39 -4.63 -3.10
N LEU A 151 -15.63 -4.38 -2.68
CA LEU A 151 -15.93 -3.41 -1.63
C LEU A 151 -15.23 -3.76 -0.30
N SER A 152 -15.36 -5.01 0.14
CA SER A 152 -14.72 -5.47 1.38
C SER A 152 -13.19 -5.45 1.28
N MET A 153 -12.64 -5.86 0.13
CA MET A 153 -11.20 -5.83 -0.12
C MET A 153 -10.66 -4.40 -0.14
N LYS A 154 -11.43 -3.44 -0.64
CA LYS A 154 -11.01 -2.03 -0.69
C LYS A 154 -10.78 -1.49 0.71
N GLU A 155 -11.73 -1.72 1.62
CA GLU A 155 -11.59 -1.29 3.01
C GLU A 155 -10.34 -1.92 3.66
N GLU A 156 -10.11 -3.22 3.42
CA GLU A 156 -8.93 -3.92 3.94
C GLU A 156 -7.61 -3.37 3.38
N LEU A 157 -7.55 -3.10 2.06
CA LEU A 157 -6.35 -2.61 1.38
C LEU A 157 -6.01 -1.16 1.73
N GLU A 158 -7.02 -0.32 1.99
CA GLU A 158 -6.88 1.09 2.39
C GLU A 158 -6.52 1.25 3.87
N HIS A 159 -6.89 0.28 4.72
CA HIS A 159 -6.68 0.36 6.16
C HIS A 159 -5.21 0.65 6.58
N PRO A 160 -4.16 0.09 5.96
CA PRO A 160 -2.78 0.47 6.28
C PRO A 160 -2.47 1.95 6.05
N SER A 161 -3.04 2.56 5.02
CA SER A 161 -2.91 4.00 4.78
C SER A 161 -3.57 4.78 5.93
N HIS A 162 -4.81 4.44 6.28
CA HIS A 162 -5.52 5.10 7.38
C HIS A 162 -4.82 4.95 8.73
N ALA A 163 -4.27 3.76 9.01
CA ALA A 163 -3.57 3.51 10.26
C ALA A 163 -2.29 4.35 10.38
N VAL A 164 -1.54 4.51 9.28
CA VAL A 164 -0.36 5.40 9.22
C VAL A 164 -0.78 6.87 9.25
N GLN A 165 -1.93 7.23 8.67
CA GLN A 165 -2.46 8.59 8.78
C GLN A 165 -2.74 8.94 10.24
N GLY A 166 -3.34 8.03 11.02
CA GLY A 166 -3.55 8.24 12.45
C GLY A 166 -2.25 8.47 13.23
N ILE A 167 -1.16 7.79 12.85
CA ILE A 167 0.18 8.08 13.39
C ILE A 167 0.61 9.51 13.01
N ALA A 168 0.48 9.89 11.74
CA ALA A 168 0.87 11.22 11.27
C ALA A 168 0.09 12.33 11.98
N ASP A 169 -1.21 12.13 12.24
CA ASP A 169 -2.06 13.10 12.92
C ASP A 169 -1.75 13.20 14.43
N GLY A 170 -1.32 12.09 15.05
CA GLY A 170 -0.99 12.03 16.48
C GLY A 170 0.39 12.60 16.83
N LEU A 171 1.38 12.47 15.95
CA LEU A 171 2.76 12.88 16.20
C LEU A 171 2.95 14.36 16.61
N PRO A 172 2.28 15.36 15.99
CA PRO A 172 2.36 16.74 16.44
C PRO A 172 1.75 16.92 17.84
N GLY A 173 0.64 16.23 18.12
CA GLY A 173 0.00 16.24 19.43
C GLY A 173 0.93 15.69 20.52
N PHE A 174 1.59 14.56 20.27
CA PHE A 174 2.59 14.03 21.21
C PHE A 174 3.85 14.92 21.32
N GLY A 175 4.21 15.64 20.26
CA GLY A 175 5.26 16.68 20.32
C GLY A 175 4.90 17.83 21.26
N ILE A 176 3.62 18.24 21.31
CA ILE A 176 3.12 19.22 22.28
C ILE A 176 3.18 18.65 23.70
N VAL A 177 2.76 17.39 23.89
CA VAL A 177 2.86 16.71 25.21
C VAL A 177 4.30 16.71 25.71
N ALA A 178 5.25 16.36 24.84
CA ALA A 178 6.67 16.32 25.19
C ALA A 178 7.20 17.73 25.57
N ALA A 179 6.83 18.77 24.82
CA ALA A 179 7.17 20.15 25.15
C ALA A 179 6.57 20.61 26.49
N VAL A 180 5.32 20.27 26.78
CA VAL A 180 4.67 20.58 28.06
C VAL A 180 5.42 19.91 29.22
N LEU A 181 5.82 18.64 29.07
CA LEU A 181 6.62 17.95 30.08
C LEU A 181 7.99 18.61 30.30
N GLY A 182 8.66 19.03 29.22
CA GLY A 182 9.93 19.76 29.32
C GLY A 182 9.79 21.12 30.01
N ILE A 183 8.68 21.85 29.77
CA ILE A 183 8.37 23.09 30.48
C ILE A 183 8.13 22.84 31.97
N VAL A 184 7.40 21.77 32.33
CA VAL A 184 7.16 21.41 33.75
C VAL A 184 8.49 21.17 34.48
N VAL A 185 9.43 20.43 33.86
CA VAL A 185 10.77 20.21 34.43
C VAL A 185 11.55 21.52 34.57
N THR A 186 11.46 22.39 33.56
CA THR A 186 12.10 23.71 33.57
C THR A 186 11.56 24.56 34.73
N MET A 187 10.25 24.60 34.93
CA MET A 187 9.60 25.38 35.99
C MET A 187 9.92 24.83 37.38
N ALA A 188 10.09 23.51 37.52
CA ALA A 188 10.50 22.90 38.78
C ALA A 188 11.93 23.30 39.22
N SER A 189 12.78 23.69 38.26
CA SER A 189 14.15 24.14 38.51
C SER A 189 14.28 25.67 38.58
N LEU A 190 13.17 26.39 38.50
CA LEU A 190 13.15 27.85 38.46
C LEU A 190 13.38 28.42 39.86
N GLY A 191 14.49 29.16 40.03
CA GLY A 191 14.86 29.80 41.30
C GLY A 191 16.22 29.36 41.82
N ASP A 192 16.47 28.04 41.84
CA ASP A 192 17.71 27.43 42.36
C ASP A 192 18.62 26.85 41.27
N GLY A 193 18.12 26.70 40.03
CA GLY A 193 18.85 26.10 38.91
C GLY A 193 19.81 27.05 38.17
N ASP A 194 20.90 26.50 37.64
CA ASP A 194 21.80 27.22 36.73
C ASP A 194 21.06 27.67 35.46
N LYS A 195 21.25 28.93 35.06
CA LYS A 195 20.61 29.53 33.87
C LYS A 195 20.92 28.75 32.60
N ALA A 196 22.12 28.15 32.50
CA ALA A 196 22.49 27.32 31.37
C ALA A 196 21.67 26.01 31.31
N ALA A 197 21.45 25.37 32.46
CA ALA A 197 20.62 24.16 32.54
C ALA A 197 19.15 24.44 32.18
N ILE A 198 18.60 25.56 32.67
CA ILE A 198 17.25 26.03 32.33
C ILE A 198 17.11 26.23 30.82
N GLY A 199 18.08 26.91 30.19
CA GLY A 199 18.12 27.09 28.73
C GLY A 199 18.16 25.76 27.96
N GLY A 200 18.89 24.77 28.48
CA GLY A 200 18.93 23.41 27.92
C GLY A 200 17.57 22.71 27.95
N HIS A 201 16.85 22.78 29.07
CA HIS A 201 15.52 22.16 29.20
C HIS A 201 14.47 22.81 28.28
N VAL A 202 14.48 24.14 28.17
CA VAL A 202 13.61 24.86 27.22
C VAL A 202 13.94 24.48 25.78
N GLY A 203 15.24 24.41 25.45
CA GLY A 203 15.70 23.99 24.13
C GLY A 203 15.21 22.57 23.79
N ALA A 204 15.37 21.62 24.71
CA ALA A 204 14.88 20.24 24.52
C ALA A 204 13.36 20.19 24.28
N ALA A 205 12.58 20.94 25.06
CA ALA A 205 11.12 21.01 24.90
C ALA A 205 10.70 21.51 23.51
N LEU A 206 11.36 22.56 23.00
CA LEU A 206 11.08 23.10 21.66
C LEU A 206 11.46 22.11 20.55
N VAL A 207 12.56 21.36 20.74
CA VAL A 207 12.97 20.28 19.84
C VAL A 207 11.92 19.17 19.80
N GLY A 208 11.28 18.84 20.92
CA GLY A 208 10.20 17.85 20.98
C GLY A 208 9.04 18.19 20.03
N THR A 209 8.52 19.42 20.09
CA THR A 209 7.45 19.86 19.18
C THR A 209 7.91 19.84 17.72
N PHE A 210 9.13 20.31 17.46
CA PHE A 210 9.71 20.29 16.11
C PHE A 210 9.81 18.86 15.55
N LEU A 211 10.32 17.90 16.34
CA LEU A 211 10.45 16.51 15.92
C LEU A 211 9.09 15.86 15.65
N GLY A 212 8.08 16.14 16.47
CA GLY A 212 6.71 15.65 16.25
C GLY A 212 6.13 16.14 14.92
N ILE A 213 6.25 17.44 14.63
CA ILE A 213 5.77 18.04 13.37
C ILE A 213 6.57 17.51 12.16
N LEU A 214 7.90 17.44 12.28
CA LEU A 214 8.76 16.95 11.20
C LEU A 214 8.48 15.48 10.89
N ALA A 215 8.30 14.63 11.90
CA ALA A 215 7.99 13.23 11.70
C ALA A 215 6.60 13.06 11.04
N ALA A 216 5.61 13.81 11.52
CA ALA A 216 4.25 13.79 10.99
C ALA A 216 4.21 14.14 9.49
N TYR A 217 4.60 15.36 9.14
CA TYR A 217 4.42 15.89 7.79
C TYR A 217 5.57 15.58 6.85
N GLY A 218 6.79 15.41 7.39
CA GLY A 218 7.98 15.09 6.61
C GLY A 218 8.11 13.61 6.27
N PHE A 219 7.47 12.71 7.03
CA PHE A 219 7.64 11.26 6.86
C PHE A 219 6.34 10.45 6.87
N PHE A 220 5.59 10.45 7.98
CA PHE A 220 4.45 9.53 8.14
C PHE A 220 3.23 9.92 7.28
N GLY A 221 2.94 11.20 7.10
CA GLY A 221 1.90 11.68 6.19
C GLY A 221 2.14 11.26 4.74
N PRO A 222 3.31 11.57 4.14
CA PRO A 222 3.67 11.07 2.81
C PRO A 222 3.68 9.55 2.70
N LEU A 223 4.11 8.84 3.75
CA LEU A 223 4.05 7.37 3.80
C LEU A 223 2.62 6.85 3.74
N SER A 224 1.69 7.44 4.49
CA SER A 224 0.26 7.13 4.43
C SER A 224 -0.26 7.24 3.00
N GLN A 225 -0.03 8.39 2.35
CA GLN A 225 -0.47 8.62 0.97
C GLN A 225 0.11 7.61 -0.02
N CYS A 226 1.38 7.27 0.16
CA CYS A 226 2.04 6.25 -0.64
C CYS A 226 1.40 4.87 -0.50
N LEU A 227 1.03 4.45 0.72
CA LEU A 227 0.34 3.19 0.96
C LEU A 227 -1.08 3.20 0.35
N GLY A 228 -1.75 4.35 0.39
CA GLY A 228 -3.05 4.53 -0.26
C GLY A 228 -2.97 4.45 -1.78
N HIS A 229 -1.91 4.97 -2.40
CA HIS A 229 -1.69 4.79 -3.84
C HIS A 229 -1.47 3.31 -4.21
N ASP A 230 -0.64 2.59 -3.44
CA ASP A 230 -0.40 1.16 -3.67
C ASP A 230 -1.70 0.33 -3.54
N ALA A 231 -2.55 0.66 -2.55
CA ALA A 231 -3.86 0.04 -2.39
C ALA A 231 -4.79 0.27 -3.60
N LYS A 232 -4.75 1.47 -4.20
CA LYS A 232 -5.52 1.79 -5.41
C LYS A 232 -5.03 1.04 -6.64
N GLU A 233 -3.71 0.93 -6.83
CA GLU A 233 -3.12 0.15 -7.93
C GLU A 233 -3.49 -1.35 -7.82
N GLU A 234 -3.48 -1.87 -6.59
CA GLU A 234 -3.92 -3.24 -6.30
C GLU A 234 -5.40 -3.42 -6.63
N MET A 235 -6.27 -2.54 -6.13
CA MET A 235 -7.71 -2.58 -6.41
C MET A 235 -8.01 -2.49 -7.91
N ASN A 236 -7.32 -1.60 -8.63
CA ASN A 236 -7.51 -1.46 -10.08
C ASN A 236 -7.13 -2.73 -10.86
N THR A 237 -6.17 -3.51 -10.36
CA THR A 237 -5.83 -4.82 -10.93
C THR A 237 -6.98 -5.81 -10.74
N TYR A 238 -7.59 -5.84 -9.55
CA TYR A 238 -8.77 -6.69 -9.29
C TYR A 238 -9.99 -6.27 -10.12
N GLU A 239 -10.23 -4.97 -10.30
CA GLU A 239 -11.28 -4.47 -11.20
C GLU A 239 -11.05 -4.89 -12.66
N ALA A 240 -9.80 -4.90 -13.13
CA ALA A 240 -9.45 -5.38 -14.46
C ALA A 240 -9.68 -6.90 -14.62
N ILE A 241 -9.38 -7.68 -13.58
CA ILE A 241 -9.72 -9.12 -13.52
C ILE A 241 -11.24 -9.30 -13.62
N LYS A 242 -12.01 -8.61 -12.78
CA LYS A 242 -13.49 -8.61 -12.82
C LYS A 242 -14.01 -8.34 -14.23
N ALA A 243 -13.60 -7.22 -14.83
CA ALA A 243 -14.09 -6.80 -16.13
C ALA A 243 -13.79 -7.84 -17.22
N SER A 244 -12.64 -8.51 -17.15
CA SER A 244 -12.28 -9.58 -18.08
C SER A 244 -13.14 -10.83 -17.91
N LEU A 245 -13.32 -11.28 -16.67
CA LEU A 245 -14.10 -12.49 -16.38
C LEU A 245 -15.60 -12.30 -16.64
N VAL A 246 -16.17 -11.16 -16.26
CA VAL A 246 -17.58 -10.81 -16.52
C VAL A 246 -17.86 -10.68 -18.03
N ALA A 247 -16.94 -10.06 -18.80
CA ALA A 247 -17.08 -9.99 -20.25
C ALA A 247 -17.06 -11.38 -20.89
N SER A 248 -16.20 -12.28 -20.40
CA SER A 248 -16.17 -13.67 -20.86
C SER A 248 -17.44 -14.45 -20.48
N ALA A 249 -17.94 -14.27 -19.26
CA ALA A 249 -19.21 -14.87 -18.81
C ALA A 249 -20.40 -14.40 -19.65
N SER A 250 -20.34 -13.17 -20.18
CA SER A 250 -21.32 -12.61 -21.11
C SER A 250 -21.21 -13.17 -22.54
N GLY A 251 -20.30 -14.11 -22.79
CA GLY A 251 -20.13 -14.80 -24.08
C GLY A 251 -19.17 -14.12 -25.06
N MET A 252 -18.46 -13.07 -24.64
CA MET A 252 -17.47 -12.39 -25.49
C MET A 252 -16.26 -13.30 -25.77
N PRO A 253 -15.61 -13.19 -26.95
CA PRO A 253 -14.37 -13.91 -27.22
C PRO A 253 -13.27 -13.53 -26.23
N PRO A 254 -12.36 -14.46 -25.85
CA PRO A 254 -11.28 -14.19 -24.89
C PRO A 254 -10.42 -12.97 -25.21
N THR A 255 -10.13 -12.71 -26.50
CA THR A 255 -9.39 -11.52 -26.94
C THR A 255 -10.13 -10.23 -26.58
N LEU A 256 -11.44 -10.20 -26.76
CA LEU A 256 -12.26 -9.03 -26.45
C LEU A 256 -12.53 -8.93 -24.95
N ALA A 257 -12.65 -10.04 -24.23
CA ALA A 257 -12.82 -10.05 -22.78
C ALA A 257 -11.64 -9.37 -22.08
N VAL A 258 -10.40 -9.69 -22.45
CA VAL A 258 -9.21 -9.07 -21.84
C VAL A 258 -9.05 -7.59 -22.24
N GLU A 259 -9.59 -7.17 -23.39
CA GLU A 259 -9.68 -5.74 -23.73
C GLU A 259 -10.56 -4.94 -22.76
N PHE A 260 -11.63 -5.54 -22.21
CA PHE A 260 -12.43 -4.89 -21.16
C PHE A 260 -11.58 -4.67 -19.91
N GLY A 261 -10.81 -5.67 -19.47
CA GLY A 261 -9.84 -5.52 -18.37
C GLY A 261 -8.81 -4.43 -18.63
N ARG A 262 -8.20 -4.42 -19.82
CA ARG A 262 -7.23 -3.39 -20.23
C ARG A 262 -7.82 -1.98 -20.17
N LYS A 263 -9.09 -1.81 -20.54
CA LYS A 263 -9.77 -0.49 -20.51
C LYS A 263 -10.11 0.00 -19.10
N VAL A 264 -10.12 -0.88 -18.10
CA VAL A 264 -10.28 -0.50 -16.69
C VAL A 264 -8.96 0.00 -16.08
N LEU A 265 -7.82 -0.49 -16.57
CA LEU A 265 -6.51 -0.09 -16.05
C LEU A 265 -6.25 1.42 -16.20
N TYR A 266 -5.57 2.01 -15.22
CA TYR A 266 -5.18 3.43 -15.29
C TYR A 266 -4.31 3.74 -16.51
N PRO A 267 -4.49 4.90 -17.18
CA PRO A 267 -3.77 5.21 -18.42
C PRO A 267 -2.24 5.15 -18.32
N ALA A 268 -1.67 5.43 -17.16
CA ALA A 268 -0.22 5.42 -16.94
C ALA A 268 0.40 4.01 -16.95
N HIS A 269 -0.39 2.98 -16.65
CA HIS A 269 0.07 1.59 -16.54
C HIS A 269 -0.63 0.65 -17.52
N ARG A 270 -1.61 1.17 -18.26
CA ARG A 270 -2.37 0.44 -19.28
C ARG A 270 -1.47 0.05 -20.45
N PRO A 271 -1.34 -1.24 -20.76
CA PRO A 271 -0.69 -1.69 -21.98
C PRO A 271 -1.38 -1.15 -23.22
N SER A 272 -0.58 -0.85 -24.25
CA SER A 272 -1.14 -0.58 -25.57
C SER A 272 -1.86 -1.82 -26.11
N PHE A 273 -2.74 -1.59 -27.08
CA PHE A 273 -3.45 -2.68 -27.75
C PHE A 273 -2.47 -3.67 -28.38
N THR A 274 -1.44 -3.15 -29.07
CA THR A 274 -0.42 -3.94 -29.75
C THR A 274 0.41 -4.76 -28.77
N GLU A 275 0.85 -4.18 -27.64
CA GLU A 275 1.63 -4.91 -26.64
C GLU A 275 0.83 -6.08 -26.04
N LEU A 276 -0.46 -5.88 -25.75
CA LEU A 276 -1.31 -6.95 -25.24
C LEU A 276 -1.52 -8.02 -26.31
N GLU A 277 -1.81 -7.63 -27.56
CA GLU A 277 -2.01 -8.56 -28.67
C GLU A 277 -0.75 -9.41 -28.94
N GLU A 278 0.44 -8.81 -28.89
CA GLU A 278 1.72 -9.49 -29.02
C GLU A 278 2.00 -10.44 -27.85
N ALA A 279 1.76 -9.99 -26.61
CA ALA A 279 1.95 -10.82 -25.42
C ALA A 279 1.04 -12.07 -25.42
N VAL A 280 -0.16 -11.91 -25.96
CA VAL A 280 -1.18 -12.95 -26.05
C VAL A 280 -0.97 -13.89 -27.25
N ARG A 281 -0.53 -13.39 -28.41
CA ARG A 281 -0.28 -14.21 -29.61
C ARG A 281 1.10 -14.84 -29.66
N GLY A 282 2.07 -14.27 -28.94
CA GLY A 282 3.47 -14.70 -28.96
C GLY A 282 3.80 -15.91 -28.08
N ARG A 283 2.79 -16.64 -27.55
CA ARG A 283 2.97 -17.75 -26.61
C ARG A 283 2.11 -18.96 -26.96
#